data_AF-A0A078H9M4-F1
#
_entry.id   AF-A0A078H9M4-F1
#
_cell.length_a   1.000
_cell.length_b   1.000
_cell.length_c   1.000
_cell.angle_alpha   90.00
_cell.angle_beta   90.00
_cell.angle_gamma   90.00
#
_symmetry.space_group_name_H-M   'P 1'
#
loop_
_entity.id
_entity.type
_entity.pdbx_description
1 polymer ?
#
loop_
_entity_poly.entity_id
_entity_poly.type
_entity_poly.pdbx_seq_one_letter_code
_entity_poly.pdbx_strand_id
1 'polypeptide(L)'
;MKSLGTSYSLTSLGMGNFLSSFLLSTVSNITKERGRGWILNNLNESRLDYYYLFFALLNFFNFVFFLVVVKFYVYRAEVIHSLDVNEEEVKVMVSRSRE
;
A
#
# COMPACT_ATOMS: atom_id res chain seq x y z
N MET A 1 -19.79 5.31 -13.63
CA MET A 1 -19.60 3.84 -13.59
C MET A 1 -19.42 3.41 -12.13
N LYS A 2 -20.50 3.02 -11.44
CA LYS A 2 -20.44 2.67 -10.01
C LYS A 2 -20.00 1.21 -9.76
N SER A 3 -20.21 0.33 -10.74
CA SER A 3 -19.89 -1.11 -10.64
C SER A 3 -18.41 -1.41 -10.52
N LEU A 4 -17.54 -0.67 -11.22
CA LEU A 4 -16.08 -0.87 -11.15
C LEU A 4 -15.54 -0.65 -9.74
N GLY A 5 -16.04 0.36 -9.03
CA GLY A 5 -15.68 0.61 -7.63
C GLY A 5 -16.13 -0.53 -6.71
N THR A 6 -17.36 -1.04 -6.90
CA THR A 6 -17.87 -2.19 -6.14
C THR A 6 -17.07 -3.46 -6.40
N SER A 7 -16.72 -3.74 -7.65
CA SER A 7 -15.87 -4.89 -8.01
C SER A 7 -14.48 -4.79 -7.38
N TYR A 8 -13.84 -3.61 -7.44
CA TYR A 8 -12.54 -3.39 -6.81
C TYR A 8 -12.58 -3.58 -5.29
N SER A 9 -13.61 -3.05 -4.62
CA SER A 9 -13.79 -3.24 -3.18
C SER A 9 -13.97 -4.71 -2.81
N LEU A 10 -14.74 -5.48 -3.60
CA LEU A 10 -14.95 -6.90 -3.36
C LEU A 10 -13.68 -7.72 -3.59
N THR A 11 -12.90 -7.41 -4.62
CA THR A 11 -11.59 -8.03 -4.85
C THR A 11 -10.61 -7.70 -3.73
N SER A 12 -10.59 -6.46 -3.25
CA SER A 12 -9.77 -6.05 -2.09
C SER A 12 -10.15 -6.84 -0.83
N LEU A 13 -11.45 -7.01 -0.56
CA LEU A 13 -11.94 -7.85 0.53
C LEU A 13 -11.53 -9.32 0.38
N GLY A 14 -11.64 -9.89 -0.83
CA GLY A 14 -11.19 -11.26 -1.11
C GLY A 14 -9.68 -11.41 -0.89
N MET A 15 -8.90 -10.45 -1.38
CA MET A 15 -7.44 -10.42 -1.20
C MET A 15 -7.05 -10.30 0.28
N GLY A 16 -7.79 -9.50 1.06
CA GLY A 16 -7.62 -9.42 2.51
C GLY A 16 -7.83 -10.76 3.23
N ASN A 17 -8.80 -11.57 2.80
CA ASN A 17 -9.03 -12.91 3.35
C ASN A 17 -7.90 -13.89 3.01
N PHE A 18 -7.36 -13.81 1.78
CA PHE A 18 -6.18 -14.58 1.39
C PHE A 18 -4.95 -14.19 2.21
N LEU A 19 -4.71 -12.89 2.40
CA LEU A 19 -3.64 -12.40 3.26
C LEU A 19 -3.83 -12.92 4.69
N SER A 20 -5.02 -12.78 5.27
CA SER A 20 -5.30 -13.26 6.64
C SER A 20 -4.97 -14.75 6.81
N SER A 21 -5.36 -15.60 5.85
CA SER A 21 -5.02 -17.02 5.84
C SER A 21 -3.51 -17.26 5.72
N PHE A 22 -2.82 -16.51 4.88
CA PHE A 22 -1.36 -16.59 4.72
C PHE A 22 -0.61 -16.17 6.00
N LEU A 23 -1.06 -15.10 6.65
CA LEU A 23 -0.53 -14.64 7.94
C LEU A 23 -0.72 -15.72 9.00
N LEU A 24 -1.94 -16.26 9.11
CA LEU A 24 -2.24 -17.34 10.06
C LEU A 24 -1.39 -18.59 9.80
N SER A 25 -1.20 -18.95 8.53
CA SER A 25 -0.34 -20.08 8.14
C SER A 25 1.12 -19.84 8.50
N THR A 26 1.64 -18.63 8.24
CA THR A 26 3.02 -18.24 8.58
C THR A 26 3.25 -18.27 10.09
N VAL A 27 2.34 -17.67 10.86
CA VAL A 27 2.36 -17.71 12.33
C VAL A 27 2.27 -19.15 12.83
N SER A 28 1.40 -19.97 12.25
CA SER A 28 1.25 -21.40 12.59
C SER A 28 2.53 -22.20 12.31
N ASN A 29 3.22 -21.95 11.19
CA ASN A 29 4.50 -22.60 10.87
C ASN A 29 5.61 -22.21 11.85
N ILE A 30 5.77 -20.91 12.12
CA ILE A 30 6.74 -20.40 13.10
C ILE A 30 6.44 -20.96 14.50
N THR A 31 5.15 -21.14 14.81
CA THR A 31 4.69 -21.71 16.07
C THR A 31 4.89 -23.24 16.15
N LYS A 32 4.75 -23.96 15.03
CA LYS A 32 4.99 -25.42 14.94
C LYS A 32 6.46 -25.79 15.16
N GLU A 33 7.40 -24.99 14.65
CA GLU A 33 8.84 -25.23 14.82
C GLU A 33 9.29 -25.20 16.30
N ARG A 34 8.49 -24.61 17.20
CA ARG A 34 8.84 -24.47 18.63
C ARG A 34 8.09 -25.41 19.57
N GLY A 35 7.25 -26.33 19.07
CA GLY A 35 6.59 -27.38 19.85
C GLY A 35 5.57 -26.91 20.91
N ARG A 36 5.47 -25.60 21.18
CA ARG A 36 4.54 -24.96 22.13
C ARG A 36 3.97 -23.70 21.50
N GLY A 37 2.63 -23.62 21.40
CA GLY A 37 1.87 -22.53 20.81
C GLY A 37 2.27 -21.14 21.32
N TRP A 38 2.24 -20.08 20.48
CA TRP A 38 2.41 -18.70 21.01
C TRP A 38 1.29 -18.28 21.97
N ILE A 39 0.12 -18.90 21.86
CA ILE A 39 -0.98 -18.76 22.81
C ILE A 39 -0.82 -19.89 23.83
N LEU A 40 0.09 -19.69 24.79
CA LEU A 40 0.12 -20.47 26.03
C LEU A 40 -0.78 -19.77 27.05
N ASN A 41 -1.37 -20.55 27.96
CA ASN A 41 -2.29 -20.09 29.02
C ASN A 41 -1.61 -19.20 30.10
N ASN A 42 -0.40 -18.69 29.81
CA ASN A 42 0.45 -17.94 30.71
C ASN A 42 0.94 -16.65 30.01
N LEU A 43 0.34 -15.52 30.38
CA LEU A 43 0.58 -14.20 29.78
C LEU A 43 2.01 -13.65 30.00
N ASN A 44 2.76 -14.19 30.97
CA ASN A 44 4.12 -13.73 31.30
C ASN A 44 5.22 -14.41 30.44
N GLU A 45 4.86 -15.46 29.69
CA GLU A 45 5.77 -16.25 28.84
C GLU A 45 5.32 -16.23 27.36
N SER A 46 4.09 -15.78 27.09
CA SER A 46 3.56 -15.57 25.75
C SER A 46 4.32 -14.44 25.09
N ARG A 47 5.07 -14.77 24.04
CA ARG A 47 5.83 -13.78 23.26
C ARG A 47 4.91 -13.02 22.32
N LEU A 48 3.93 -12.33 22.90
CA LEU A 48 3.03 -11.37 22.25
C LEU A 48 3.81 -10.33 21.44
N ASP A 49 5.03 -10.04 21.88
CA ASP A 49 6.01 -9.21 21.16
C ASP A 49 6.22 -9.66 19.72
N TYR A 50 6.23 -10.96 19.43
CA TYR A 50 6.47 -11.44 18.06
C TYR A 50 5.23 -11.37 17.18
N TYR A 51 4.03 -11.52 17.76
CA TYR A 51 2.79 -11.28 17.05
C TYR A 51 2.67 -9.79 16.67
N TYR A 52 2.95 -8.90 17.63
CA TYR A 52 2.95 -7.47 17.39
C TYR A 52 4.11 -7.03 16.48
N LEU A 53 5.29 -7.63 16.57
CA LEU A 53 6.41 -7.38 15.65
C LEU A 53 6.05 -7.79 14.22
N PHE A 54 5.41 -8.94 14.05
CA PHE A 54 4.92 -9.39 12.75
C PHE A 54 3.84 -8.46 12.19
N PHE A 55 2.88 -8.04 13.02
CA PHE A 55 1.85 -7.08 12.66
C PHE A 55 2.44 -5.70 12.31
N ALA A 56 3.47 -5.27 13.05
CA ALA A 56 4.20 -4.03 12.78
C ALA A 56 4.98 -4.10 11.46
N LEU A 57 5.66 -5.20 11.18
CA LEU A 57 6.32 -5.43 9.89
C LEU A 57 5.32 -5.43 8.74
N LEU A 58 4.18 -6.09 8.90
CA LEU A 58 3.12 -6.10 7.88
C LEU A 58 2.61 -4.68 7.58
N ASN A 59 2.35 -3.89 8.62
CA ASN A 59 1.94 -2.49 8.46
C ASN A 59 3.06 -1.64 7.85
N PHE A 60 4.31 -1.89 8.20
CA PHE A 60 5.46 -1.22 7.58
C PHE A 60 5.54 -1.51 6.08
N PHE A 61 5.40 -2.78 5.67
CA PHE A 61 5.34 -3.15 4.25
C PHE A 61 4.15 -2.52 3.54
N ASN A 62 2.97 -2.48 4.17
CA ASN A 62 1.80 -1.79 3.64
C ASN A 62 2.08 -0.30 3.40
N PHE A 63 2.74 0.36 4.36
CA PHE A 63 3.11 1.77 4.26
C PHE A 63 4.14 2.03 3.14
N VAL A 64 5.17 1.18 3.02
CA VAL A 64 6.14 1.26 1.92
C VAL A 64 5.44 1.07 0.57
N PHE A 65 4.54 0.09 0.46
CA PHE A 65 3.77 -0.14 -0.77
C PHE A 65 2.89 1.07 -1.10
N PHE A 66 2.24 1.67 -0.11
CA PHE A 66 1.49 2.91 -0.27
C PHE A 66 2.37 4.05 -0.78
N LEU A 67 3.57 4.25 -0.22
CA LEU A 67 4.51 5.27 -0.69
C LEU A 67 4.98 5.04 -2.13
N VAL A 68 5.25 3.78 -2.51
CA VAL A 68 5.59 3.42 -3.89
C VAL A 68 4.42 3.73 -4.81
N VAL A 69 3.20 3.32 -4.46
CA VAL A 69 2.00 3.61 -5.25
C VAL A 69 1.78 5.11 -5.38
N VAL A 70 1.91 5.90 -4.31
CA VAL A 70 1.79 7.36 -4.37
C VAL A 70 2.87 7.98 -5.28
N LYS A 71 4.10 7.47 -5.26
CA LYS A 71 5.17 7.93 -6.15
C LYS A 71 4.90 7.59 -7.62
N PHE A 72 4.29 6.44 -7.90
CA PHE A 72 3.90 6.01 -9.24
C PHE A 72 2.55 6.58 -9.69
N TYR A 73 1.70 7.01 -8.75
CA TYR A 73 0.41 7.60 -9.05
C TYR A 73 0.66 8.91 -9.77
N VAL A 74 0.10 9.00 -10.96
CA VAL A 74 0.42 10.01 -11.97
C VAL A 74 -0.09 11.38 -11.51
N TYR A 75 0.72 12.06 -10.70
CA TYR A 75 0.62 13.51 -10.56
C TYR A 75 1.45 14.21 -11.65
N ARG A 76 2.49 13.54 -12.18
CA ARG A 76 3.47 14.21 -13.06
C ARG A 76 3.08 14.28 -14.54
N ALA A 77 2.27 13.39 -15.09
CA ALA A 77 1.93 13.48 -16.53
C ALA A 77 1.00 14.67 -16.83
N GLU A 78 0.01 14.93 -15.97
CA GLU A 78 -0.89 16.07 -16.10
C GLU A 78 -0.18 17.39 -15.78
N VAL A 79 0.68 17.41 -14.76
CA VAL A 79 1.41 18.62 -14.36
C VAL A 79 2.51 18.98 -15.37
N ILE A 80 3.26 18.01 -15.92
CA ILE A 80 4.29 18.30 -16.92
C ILE A 80 3.65 18.78 -18.23
N HIS A 81 2.56 18.15 -18.68
CA HIS A 81 1.86 18.59 -19.89
C HIS A 81 1.25 20.00 -19.73
N SER A 82 0.71 20.33 -18.56
CA SER A 82 0.16 21.66 -18.32
C SER A 82 1.23 22.75 -18.16
N LEU A 83 2.44 22.41 -17.67
CA LEU A 83 3.55 23.36 -17.61
C LEU A 83 4.16 23.65 -18.99
N ASP A 84 4.36 22.62 -19.83
CA ASP A 84 4.88 22.79 -21.19
C ASP A 84 3.90 23.60 -22.06
N VAL A 85 2.60 23.31 -21.99
CA VAL A 85 1.57 24.06 -22.74
C VAL A 85 1.54 25.54 -22.33
N ASN A 86 1.66 25.84 -21.03
CA ASN A 86 1.61 27.21 -20.52
C ASN A 86 2.87 28.00 -20.92
N GLU A 87 4.06 27.38 -20.95
CA GLU A 87 5.29 28.04 -21.38
C GLU A 87 5.29 28.34 -22.90
N GLU A 88 4.73 27.46 -23.72
CA GLU A 88 4.57 27.71 -25.17
C GLU A 88 3.57 28.85 -25.44
N GLU A 89 2.41 28.86 -24.77
CA GLU A 89 1.44 29.96 -24.93
C GLU A 89 2.04 31.33 -24.54
N VAL A 90 2.83 31.39 -23.46
CA VAL A 90 3.51 32.61 -23.04
C VAL A 90 4.54 33.08 -24.08
N LYS A 91 5.32 32.16 -24.66
CA LYS A 91 6.29 32.51 -25.73
C LYS A 91 5.60 33.04 -26.97
N VAL A 92 4.49 32.43 -27.38
CA VAL A 92 3.69 32.87 -28.54
C VAL A 92 3.04 34.23 -28.29
N MET A 93 2.55 34.49 -27.07
CA MET A 93 1.94 35.77 -26.73
C MET A 93 2.98 36.90 -26.71
N VAL A 94 4.19 36.61 -26.20
CA VAL A 94 5.31 37.56 -26.17
C VAL A 94 5.87 37.83 -27.56
N SER A 95 5.93 36.83 -28.46
CA SER A 95 6.37 37.05 -29.84
C SER A 95 5.37 37.90 -30.62
N ARG A 96 4.07 37.63 -30.44
CA ARG A 96 2.98 38.37 -31.09
C ARG A 96 2.84 39.81 -30.61
N SER A 97 3.30 40.13 -29.39
CA SER A 97 3.31 41.49 -28.86
C SER A 97 4.52 42.32 -29.32
N ARG A 98 5.52 41.71 -29.97
CA ARG A 98 6.71 42.40 -30.49
C ARG A 98 6.67 42.66 -32.00
N GLU A 99 5.69 42.10 -32.70
CA GLU A 99 5.34 42.45 -34.09
C GLU A 99 4.31 43.58 -34.12
#